data_AF-A0A7U9KTV8-F1
#
_entry.id   AF-A0A7U9KTV8-F1
#
_cell.length_a   1.000
_cell.length_b   1.000
_cell.length_c   1.000
_cell.angle_alpha   90.00
_cell.angle_beta   90.00
_cell.angle_gamma   90.00
#
_symmetry.space_group_name_H-M   'P 1'
#
loop_
_entity.id
_entity.type
_entity.pdbx_description
1 polymer ?
#
loop_
_entity_poly.entity_id
_entity_poly.type
_entity_poly.pdbx_seq_one_letter_code
_entity_poly.pdbx_strand_id
1 'polypeptide(L)'
;MSEQPDVVELLKQQHRQIRELFDEVGDSKDADRTDAFHRLVRLLAVHETAEEEVVHPYARRHLAGGDQVVDARVEEEERAKQVLSELSSLDTGAPEFHDRFTALRQDVLTHADAEERTEFDRLRDVTDQRGLETLARAVKAAEALAPTRPHPGTDSAAKNLAAGPVAAVVDRTRDAVRKAMGNS
;
A
#
# COMPACT_ATOMS: atom_id res chain seq x y z
N MET A 1 -28.23 -7.62 -2.57
CA MET A 1 -27.07 -7.87 -3.44
C MET A 1 -25.89 -7.34 -2.67
N SER A 2 -24.90 -8.17 -2.32
CA SER A 2 -23.69 -7.68 -1.68
C SER A 2 -22.90 -6.90 -2.72
N GLU A 3 -23.06 -5.57 -2.72
CA GLU A 3 -22.19 -4.66 -3.46
C GLU A 3 -20.77 -4.93 -3.01
N GLN A 4 -19.92 -5.44 -3.90
CA GLN A 4 -18.49 -5.43 -3.61
C GLN A 4 -18.09 -3.96 -3.48
N PRO A 5 -17.36 -3.57 -2.42
CA PRO A 5 -16.85 -2.22 -2.32
C PRO A 5 -16.00 -1.93 -3.56
N ASP A 6 -16.22 -0.77 -4.15
CA ASP A 6 -15.39 -0.27 -5.23
C ASP A 6 -13.97 0.02 -4.71
N VAL A 7 -13.02 0.28 -5.62
CA VAL A 7 -11.60 0.40 -5.25
C VAL A 7 -11.34 1.53 -4.25
N VAL A 8 -12.09 2.64 -4.33
CA VAL A 8 -11.90 3.78 -3.44
C VAL A 8 -12.40 3.45 -2.05
N GLU A 9 -13.57 2.80 -1.93
CA GLU A 9 -14.06 2.35 -0.62
C GLU A 9 -13.16 1.28 0.01
N LEU A 10 -12.61 0.38 -0.81
CA LEU A 10 -11.68 -0.66 -0.38
C LEU A 10 -10.41 -0.07 0.23
N LEU A 11 -9.73 0.85 -0.48
CA LEU A 11 -8.48 1.46 -0.01
C LEU A 11 -8.72 2.38 1.19
N LYS A 12 -9.81 3.18 1.19
CA LYS A 12 -10.21 3.97 2.37
C LYS A 12 -10.48 3.08 3.60
N GLN A 13 -11.02 1.87 3.41
CA GLN A 13 -11.18 0.92 4.50
C GLN A 13 -9.83 0.42 5.03
N GLN A 14 -8.87 0.14 4.15
CA GLN A 14 -7.52 -0.24 4.55
C GLN A 14 -6.81 0.90 5.30
N HIS A 15 -6.94 2.15 4.87
CA HIS A 15 -6.40 3.30 5.61
C HIS A 15 -6.97 3.40 7.03
N ARG A 16 -8.27 3.12 7.22
CA ARG A 16 -8.87 3.07 8.57
C ARG A 16 -8.27 1.94 9.41
N GLN A 17 -8.08 0.77 8.83
CA GLN A 17 -7.45 -0.36 9.52
C GLN A 17 -5.97 -0.07 9.85
N ILE A 18 -5.24 0.63 8.98
CA ILE A 18 -3.87 1.09 9.24
C ILE A 18 -3.85 2.06 10.42
N ARG A 19 -4.76 3.04 10.46
CA ARG A 19 -4.94 3.97 11.61
C ARG A 19 -5.17 3.21 12.92
N GLU A 20 -6.10 2.25 12.91
CA GLU A 20 -6.42 1.41 14.08
C GLU A 20 -5.20 0.59 14.55
N LEU A 21 -4.42 0.02 13.63
CA LEU A 21 -3.21 -0.74 13.97
C LEU A 21 -2.09 0.16 14.51
N PHE A 22 -1.96 1.40 14.03
CA PHE A 22 -1.04 2.37 14.62
C PHE A 22 -1.39 2.67 16.09
N ASP A 23 -2.68 2.86 16.37
CA ASP A 23 -3.17 3.09 17.73
C ASP A 23 -2.92 1.86 18.62
N GLU A 24 -3.22 0.66 18.12
CA GLU A 24 -3.00 -0.59 18.85
C GLU A 24 -1.52 -0.81 19.21
N VAL A 25 -0.58 -0.52 18.31
CA VAL A 25 0.86 -0.59 18.61
C VAL A 25 1.26 0.42 19.69
N GLY A 26 0.72 1.64 19.62
CA GLY A 26 0.99 2.70 20.60
C GLY A 26 0.49 2.36 22.01
N ASP A 27 -0.69 1.73 22.09
CA ASP A 27 -1.35 1.39 23.35
C ASP A 27 -0.87 0.06 23.95
N SER A 28 -0.29 -0.83 23.14
CA SER A 28 0.21 -2.14 23.56
C SER A 28 1.60 -2.08 24.19
N LYS A 29 2.02 -3.18 24.85
CA LYS A 29 3.35 -3.35 25.46
C LYS A 29 3.90 -4.74 25.13
N ASP A 30 5.22 -4.90 25.30
CA ASP A 30 5.91 -6.18 25.24
C ASP A 30 5.55 -7.03 23.99
N ALA A 31 5.14 -8.28 24.19
CA ALA A 31 4.77 -9.19 23.12
C ALA A 31 3.56 -8.68 22.29
N ASP A 32 2.56 -8.10 22.95
CA ASP A 32 1.35 -7.60 22.28
C ASP A 32 1.68 -6.47 21.31
N ARG A 33 2.61 -5.58 21.69
CA ARG A 33 3.10 -4.51 20.79
C ARG A 33 3.83 -5.09 19.58
N THR A 34 4.66 -6.09 19.81
CA THR A 34 5.41 -6.75 18.74
C THR A 34 4.47 -7.42 17.74
N ASP A 35 3.43 -8.11 18.23
CA ASP A 35 2.42 -8.74 17.38
C ASP A 35 1.58 -7.71 16.62
N ALA A 36 1.14 -6.63 17.28
CA ALA A 36 0.44 -5.53 16.62
C ALA A 36 1.30 -4.88 15.53
N PHE A 37 2.59 -4.67 15.80
CA PHE A 37 3.53 -4.07 14.86
C PHE A 37 3.74 -4.98 13.64
N HIS A 38 3.86 -6.29 13.83
CA HIS A 38 3.93 -7.23 12.71
C HIS A 38 2.67 -7.23 11.83
N ARG A 39 1.48 -7.08 12.43
CA ARG A 39 0.23 -6.94 11.66
C ARG A 39 0.20 -5.64 10.86
N LEU A 40 0.64 -4.53 11.47
CA LEU A 40 0.78 -3.24 10.80
C LEU A 40 1.73 -3.33 9.60
N VAL A 41 2.95 -3.84 9.80
CA VAL A 41 3.96 -4.03 8.74
C VAL A 41 3.39 -4.85 7.58
N ARG A 42 2.69 -5.94 7.89
CA ARG A 42 2.08 -6.79 6.87
C ARG A 42 1.01 -6.06 6.07
N LEU A 43 0.14 -5.30 6.74
CA LEU A 43 -0.92 -4.56 6.06
C LEU A 43 -0.35 -3.47 5.16
N LEU A 44 0.62 -2.70 5.65
CA LEU A 44 1.30 -1.66 4.87
C LEU A 44 1.94 -2.24 3.59
N ALA A 45 2.71 -3.33 3.73
CA ALA A 45 3.37 -3.95 2.57
C ALA A 45 2.39 -4.45 1.50
N VAL A 46 1.26 -5.03 1.94
CA VAL A 46 0.22 -5.54 1.02
C VAL A 46 -0.52 -4.41 0.33
N HIS A 47 -0.84 -3.35 1.07
CA HIS A 47 -1.56 -2.17 0.59
C HIS A 47 -0.75 -1.40 -0.45
N GLU A 48 0.50 -1.07 -0.11
CA GLU A 48 1.44 -0.35 -0.98
C GLU A 48 1.72 -1.12 -2.29
N THR A 49 1.87 -2.46 -2.21
CA THR A 49 2.01 -3.29 -3.41
C THR A 49 0.81 -3.15 -4.36
N ALA A 50 -0.41 -3.06 -3.81
CA ALA A 50 -1.60 -2.93 -4.62
C ALA A 50 -1.70 -1.54 -5.27
N GLU A 51 -1.25 -0.50 -4.59
CA GLU A 51 -1.19 0.86 -5.10
C GLU A 51 -0.18 1.00 -6.23
N GLU A 52 1.06 0.53 -6.02
CA GLU A 52 2.12 0.57 -7.03
C GLU A 52 1.80 -0.24 -8.28
N GLU A 53 1.19 -1.41 -8.15
CA GLU A 53 0.94 -2.30 -9.28
C GLU A 53 -0.38 -2.01 -10.01
N VAL A 54 -1.35 -1.36 -9.36
CA VAL A 54 -2.70 -1.17 -9.90
C VAL A 54 -3.14 0.28 -9.91
N VAL A 55 -3.15 0.93 -8.75
CA VAL A 55 -3.76 2.26 -8.58
C VAL A 55 -2.94 3.33 -9.28
N HIS A 56 -1.66 3.45 -8.94
CA HIS A 56 -0.76 4.46 -9.49
C HIS A 56 -0.61 4.37 -11.01
N PRO A 57 -0.42 3.18 -11.64
CA PRO A 57 -0.38 3.08 -13.09
C PRO A 57 -1.71 3.49 -13.74
N TYR A 58 -2.83 3.21 -13.09
CA TYR A 58 -4.14 3.65 -13.58
C TYR A 58 -4.30 5.17 -13.44
N ALA A 59 -3.96 5.74 -12.29
CA ALA A 59 -4.02 7.17 -12.01
C ALA A 59 -3.13 7.98 -12.96
N ARG A 60 -1.89 7.56 -13.22
CA ARG A 60 -1.00 8.19 -14.22
C ARG A 60 -1.66 8.30 -15.60
N ARG A 61 -2.39 7.28 -16.01
CA ARG A 61 -3.02 7.21 -17.34
C ARG A 61 -4.31 8.02 -17.46
N HIS A 62 -5.09 8.12 -16.38
CA HIS A 62 -6.46 8.65 -16.45
C HIS A 62 -6.64 10.00 -15.76
N LEU A 63 -5.75 10.38 -14.83
CA LEU A 63 -5.82 11.68 -14.16
C LEU A 63 -5.06 12.75 -14.95
N ALA A 64 -5.66 13.93 -15.07
CA ALA A 64 -4.93 15.11 -15.55
C ALA A 64 -3.77 15.45 -14.60
N GLY A 65 -2.53 15.46 -15.09
CA GLY A 65 -1.36 15.61 -14.21
C GLY A 65 -1.12 14.40 -13.29
N GLY A 66 -1.58 13.21 -13.68
CA GLY A 66 -1.43 11.98 -12.90
C GLY A 66 0.01 11.67 -12.53
N ASP A 67 0.99 11.98 -13.39
CA ASP A 67 2.41 11.81 -13.06
C ASP A 67 2.83 12.58 -11.80
N GLN A 68 2.43 13.86 -11.67
CA GLN A 68 2.79 14.68 -10.52
C GLN A 68 2.14 14.19 -9.22
N VAL A 69 0.90 13.70 -9.30
CA VAL A 69 0.21 13.12 -8.14
C VAL A 69 0.93 11.88 -7.68
N VAL A 70 1.19 10.96 -8.61
CA VAL A 70 1.78 9.66 -8.31
C VAL A 70 3.24 9.76 -7.90
N ASP A 71 4.04 10.63 -8.54
CA ASP A 71 5.44 10.85 -8.16
C ASP A 71 5.53 11.31 -6.69
N ALA A 72 4.61 12.16 -6.24
CA ALA A 72 4.57 12.61 -4.85
C ALA A 72 4.20 11.48 -3.86
N ARG A 73 3.28 10.57 -4.24
CA ARG A 73 2.89 9.40 -3.42
C ARG A 73 4.05 8.42 -3.27
N VAL A 74 4.65 8.03 -4.39
CA VAL A 74 5.83 7.14 -4.43
C VAL A 74 6.99 7.71 -3.61
N GLU A 75 7.23 9.02 -3.63
CA GLU A 75 8.26 9.63 -2.79
C GLU A 75 7.94 9.55 -1.28
N GLU A 76 6.67 9.65 -0.88
CA GLU A 76 6.21 9.50 0.51
C GLU A 76 6.34 8.05 0.97
N GLU A 77 5.86 7.11 0.17
CA GLU A 77 5.97 5.66 0.33
C GLU A 77 7.42 5.22 0.54
N GLU A 78 8.34 5.61 -0.35
CA GLU A 78 9.74 5.22 -0.24
C GLU A 78 10.40 5.72 1.06
N ARG A 79 10.00 6.90 1.56
CA ARG A 79 10.45 7.38 2.88
C ARG A 79 9.85 6.53 4.01
N ALA A 80 8.56 6.23 3.96
CA ALA A 80 7.89 5.38 4.95
C ALA A 80 8.50 3.96 5.00
N LYS A 81 8.79 3.34 3.84
CA LYS A 81 9.48 2.04 3.74
C LYS A 81 10.83 2.05 4.42
N GLN A 82 11.64 3.11 4.23
CA GLN A 82 12.95 3.24 4.86
C GLN A 82 12.83 3.25 6.38
N VAL A 83 11.96 4.10 6.93
CA VAL A 83 11.72 4.17 8.38
C VAL A 83 11.17 2.85 8.91
N LEU A 84 10.26 2.20 8.19
CA LEU A 84 9.69 0.90 8.58
C LEU A 84 10.75 -0.22 8.62
N SER A 85 11.71 -0.21 7.69
CA SER A 85 12.84 -1.14 7.69
C SER A 85 13.76 -0.92 8.88
N GLU A 86 14.00 0.33 9.26
CA GLU A 86 14.79 0.66 10.45
C GLU A 86 14.08 0.18 11.72
N LEU A 87 12.78 0.49 11.86
CA LEU A 87 11.95 0.05 12.97
C LEU A 87 11.89 -1.48 13.11
N SER A 88 11.88 -2.20 11.99
CA SER A 88 11.87 -3.67 11.99
C SER A 88 13.14 -4.32 12.56
N SER A 89 14.21 -3.54 12.73
CA SER A 89 15.46 -3.98 13.36
C SER A 89 15.56 -3.62 14.85
N LEU A 90 14.61 -2.85 15.38
CA LEU A 90 14.60 -2.39 16.76
C LEU A 90 13.73 -3.27 17.64
N ASP A 91 14.04 -3.29 18.94
CA ASP A 91 13.15 -3.81 19.97
C ASP A 91 11.96 -2.85 20.13
N THR A 92 10.73 -3.36 20.04
CA THR A 92 9.51 -2.54 20.15
C THR A 92 9.33 -1.91 21.54
N GLY A 93 10.07 -2.38 22.56
CA GLY A 93 10.14 -1.78 23.89
C GLY A 93 11.15 -0.64 24.02
N ALA A 94 12.03 -0.42 23.03
CA ALA A 94 13.09 0.58 23.12
C ALA A 94 12.56 2.01 22.96
N PRO A 95 13.11 3.01 23.69
CA PRO A 95 12.75 4.42 23.49
C PRO A 95 12.93 4.90 22.04
N GLU A 96 13.99 4.44 21.37
CA GLU A 96 14.26 4.79 19.96
C GLU A 96 13.17 4.27 19.01
N PHE A 97 12.59 3.09 19.30
CA PHE A 97 11.46 2.57 18.53
C PHE A 97 10.27 3.52 18.64
N HIS A 98 9.96 4.00 19.84
CA HIS A 98 8.82 4.90 20.07
C HIS A 98 8.92 6.23 19.30
N ASP A 99 10.10 6.85 19.30
CA ASP A 99 10.33 8.11 18.61
C ASP A 99 10.16 7.94 17.09
N ARG A 100 10.81 6.92 16.51
CA ARG A 100 10.72 6.61 15.08
C ARG A 100 9.32 6.16 14.66
N PHE A 101 8.64 5.38 15.51
CA PHE A 101 7.29 4.91 15.27
C PHE A 101 6.28 6.07 15.23
N THR A 102 6.46 7.06 16.11
CA THR A 102 5.62 8.27 16.11
C THR A 102 5.80 9.08 14.83
N ALA A 103 7.04 9.23 14.35
CA ALA A 103 7.32 9.88 13.07
C ALA A 103 6.69 9.12 11.89
N LEU A 104 6.89 7.80 11.83
CA LEU A 104 6.27 6.94 10.81
C LEU A 104 4.75 7.09 10.80
N ARG A 105 4.10 7.08 11.97
CA ARG A 105 2.65 7.27 12.10
C ARG A 105 2.24 8.60 11.45
N GLN A 106 2.92 9.69 11.76
CA GLN A 106 2.58 10.99 11.18
C GLN A 106 2.72 10.98 9.65
N ASP A 107 3.80 10.41 9.13
CA ASP A 107 4.07 10.37 7.70
C ASP A 107 3.03 9.52 6.96
N VAL A 108 2.74 8.31 7.44
CA VAL A 108 1.75 7.40 6.82
C VAL A 108 0.33 7.98 6.88
N LEU A 109 -0.06 8.63 7.98
CA LEU A 109 -1.38 9.24 8.06
C LEU A 109 -1.51 10.47 7.15
N THR A 110 -0.43 11.25 7.01
CA THR A 110 -0.40 12.39 6.09
C THR A 110 -0.50 11.91 4.63
N HIS A 111 0.21 10.83 4.30
CA HIS A 111 0.17 10.18 3.01
C HIS A 111 -1.24 9.65 2.68
N ALA A 112 -1.84 8.85 3.56
CA ALA A 112 -3.20 8.32 3.39
C ALA A 112 -4.23 9.46 3.17
N ASP A 113 -4.15 10.54 3.94
CA ASP A 113 -5.01 11.71 3.77
C ASP A 113 -4.76 12.44 2.43
N ALA A 114 -3.53 12.44 1.92
CA ALA A 114 -3.18 13.03 0.64
C ALA A 114 -3.71 12.17 -0.52
N GLU A 115 -3.55 10.85 -0.49
CA GLU A 115 -4.11 9.93 -1.47
C GLU A 115 -5.62 10.05 -1.56
N GLU A 116 -6.30 9.98 -0.41
CA GLU A 116 -7.76 10.04 -0.35
C GLU A 116 -8.30 11.27 -1.09
N ARG A 117 -7.69 12.44 -0.87
CA ARG A 117 -8.13 13.71 -1.47
C ARG A 117 -7.63 13.97 -2.88
N THR A 118 -6.41 13.54 -3.20
CA THR A 118 -5.69 14.01 -4.40
C THR A 118 -5.49 12.93 -5.46
N GLU A 119 -5.75 11.67 -5.12
CA GLU A 119 -5.74 10.55 -6.05
C GLU A 119 -7.11 9.86 -6.07
N PHE A 120 -7.62 9.38 -4.94
CA PHE A 120 -8.81 8.52 -4.91
C PHE A 120 -10.09 9.25 -5.27
N ASP A 121 -10.33 10.44 -4.70
CA ASP A 121 -11.51 11.23 -5.04
C ASP A 121 -11.52 11.59 -6.54
N ARG A 122 -10.35 11.91 -7.11
CA ARG A 122 -10.22 12.22 -8.54
C ARG A 122 -10.37 10.98 -9.41
N LEU A 123 -9.90 9.83 -8.95
CA LEU A 123 -10.09 8.54 -9.63
C LEU A 123 -11.57 8.19 -9.67
N ARG A 124 -12.33 8.46 -8.60
CA ARG A 124 -13.78 8.32 -8.58
C ARG A 124 -14.48 9.26 -9.58
N ASP A 125 -13.97 10.47 -9.78
CA ASP A 125 -14.55 11.43 -10.72
C ASP A 125 -14.39 11.03 -12.19
N VAL A 126 -13.31 10.33 -12.54
CA VAL A 126 -12.96 10.01 -13.95
C VAL A 126 -13.27 8.56 -14.35
N THR A 127 -13.67 7.72 -13.40
CA THR A 127 -13.91 6.29 -13.63
C THR A 127 -15.32 5.91 -13.25
N ASP A 128 -16.03 5.23 -14.16
CA ASP A 128 -17.38 4.75 -13.90
C ASP A 128 -17.40 3.61 -12.87
N GLN A 129 -18.59 3.33 -12.30
CA GLN A 129 -18.75 2.33 -11.25
C GLN A 129 -18.18 0.95 -11.63
N ARG A 130 -18.39 0.53 -12.89
CA ARG A 130 -17.88 -0.76 -13.38
C ARG A 130 -16.36 -0.77 -13.46
N GLY A 131 -15.74 0.34 -13.86
CA GLY A 131 -14.29 0.53 -13.83
C GLY A 131 -13.75 0.45 -12.41
N LEU A 132 -14.37 1.13 -11.45
CA LEU A 132 -13.97 1.11 -10.04
C LEU A 132 -14.09 -0.29 -9.41
N GLU A 133 -15.14 -1.04 -9.73
CA GLU A 133 -15.29 -2.45 -9.32
C GLU A 133 -14.23 -3.36 -9.97
N THR A 134 -13.82 -3.05 -11.20
CA THR A 134 -12.76 -3.80 -11.90
C THR A 134 -11.41 -3.54 -11.27
N LEU A 135 -11.11 -2.29 -10.92
CA LEU A 135 -9.93 -1.94 -10.15
C LEU A 135 -9.92 -2.61 -8.77
N ALA A 136 -11.07 -2.68 -8.09
CA ALA A 136 -11.16 -3.36 -6.79
C ALA A 136 -10.78 -4.85 -6.88
N ARG A 137 -11.18 -5.53 -7.97
CA ARG A 137 -10.77 -6.92 -8.21
C ARG A 137 -9.28 -7.05 -8.54
N ALA A 138 -8.73 -6.09 -9.28
CA ALA A 138 -7.30 -6.05 -9.59
C ALA A 138 -6.45 -5.80 -8.33
N VAL A 139 -6.84 -4.85 -7.49
CA VAL A 139 -6.22 -4.58 -6.18
C VAL A 139 -6.23 -5.84 -5.32
N LYS A 140 -7.39 -6.49 -5.13
CA LYS A 140 -7.47 -7.75 -4.36
C LYS A 140 -6.60 -8.88 -4.93
N ALA A 141 -6.45 -8.94 -6.26
CA ALA A 141 -5.57 -9.91 -6.90
C ALA A 141 -4.08 -9.60 -6.65
N ALA A 142 -3.70 -8.32 -6.65
CA ALA A 142 -2.37 -7.88 -6.29
C ALA A 142 -2.05 -8.17 -4.82
N GLU A 143 -2.96 -7.82 -3.91
CA GLU A 143 -2.84 -8.10 -2.47
C GLU A 143 -2.63 -9.59 -2.17
N ALA A 144 -3.33 -10.48 -2.87
CA ALA A 144 -3.22 -11.92 -2.66
C ALA A 144 -1.82 -12.49 -3.04
N LEU A 145 -1.05 -11.74 -3.83
CA LEU A 145 0.28 -12.12 -4.31
C LEU A 145 1.39 -11.24 -3.72
N ALA A 146 1.02 -10.20 -2.97
CA ALA A 146 1.94 -9.26 -2.37
C ALA A 146 2.82 -9.91 -1.30
N PRO A 147 4.08 -9.45 -1.14
CA PRO A 147 4.90 -9.82 0.00
C PRO A 147 4.25 -9.33 1.31
N THR A 148 4.65 -9.95 2.43
CA THR A 148 4.13 -9.61 3.76
C THR A 148 5.08 -8.72 4.57
N ARG A 149 6.16 -8.23 3.95
CA ARG A 149 7.14 -7.33 4.53
C ARG A 149 7.61 -6.35 3.44
N PRO A 150 7.92 -5.09 3.80
CA PRO A 150 8.50 -4.10 2.87
C PRO A 150 9.92 -4.52 2.46
N HIS A 151 10.32 -4.25 1.22
CA HIS A 151 11.68 -4.49 0.74
C HIS A 151 12.27 -3.21 0.09
N PRO A 152 12.80 -2.28 0.90
CA PRO A 152 13.30 -1.00 0.40
C PRO A 152 14.29 -1.18 -0.75
N GLY A 153 14.04 -0.50 -1.87
CA GLY A 153 14.93 -0.48 -3.04
C GLY A 153 14.71 -1.59 -4.09
N THR A 154 13.79 -2.54 -3.88
CA THR A 154 13.47 -3.60 -4.86
C THR A 154 12.06 -3.53 -5.44
N ASP A 155 11.18 -2.67 -4.92
CA ASP A 155 9.74 -2.95 -4.95
C ASP A 155 8.97 -2.67 -6.24
N SER A 156 9.54 -1.98 -7.24
CA SER A 156 8.87 -1.95 -8.54
C SER A 156 9.02 -3.30 -9.27
N ALA A 157 7.94 -3.80 -9.87
CA ALA A 157 7.96 -4.94 -10.79
C ALA A 157 9.12 -4.87 -11.82
N ALA A 158 9.48 -3.65 -12.25
CA ALA A 158 10.59 -3.42 -13.18
C ALA A 158 11.98 -3.55 -12.54
N LYS A 159 12.15 -3.21 -11.26
CA LYS A 159 13.45 -3.32 -10.53
C LYS A 159 13.71 -4.73 -10.02
N ASN A 160 12.67 -5.46 -9.65
CA ASN A 160 12.74 -6.87 -9.23
C ASN A 160 13.22 -7.84 -10.33
N LEU A 161 13.12 -7.47 -11.60
CA LEU A 161 13.54 -8.30 -12.74
C LEU A 161 15.07 -8.59 -12.77
N ALA A 162 15.87 -7.78 -12.07
CA ALA A 162 17.33 -7.82 -12.17
C ALA A 162 18.03 -8.72 -11.14
N ALA A 163 17.34 -9.27 -10.13
CA ALA A 163 17.99 -9.83 -8.92
C ALA A 163 17.74 -11.33 -8.63
N GLY A 164 17.18 -12.13 -9.54
CA GLY A 164 17.01 -13.59 -9.34
C GLY A 164 15.57 -14.00 -8.98
N PRO A 165 15.33 -15.11 -8.23
CA PRO A 165 14.10 -15.92 -8.27
C PRO A 165 12.79 -15.25 -7.80
N VAL A 166 12.81 -13.95 -7.50
CA VAL A 166 11.64 -13.11 -7.19
C VAL A 166 10.88 -12.66 -8.45
N ALA A 167 11.52 -12.66 -9.62
CA ALA A 167 10.88 -12.33 -10.91
C ALA A 167 9.59 -13.15 -11.16
N ALA A 168 9.56 -14.41 -10.68
CA ALA A 168 8.38 -15.28 -10.81
C ALA A 168 7.18 -14.83 -9.94
N VAL A 169 7.37 -14.03 -8.89
CA VAL A 169 6.27 -13.45 -8.08
C VAL A 169 5.70 -12.25 -8.82
N VAL A 170 6.56 -11.36 -9.29
CA VAL A 170 6.17 -10.17 -10.07
C VAL A 170 5.38 -10.53 -11.32
N ASP A 171 5.87 -11.49 -12.11
CA ASP A 171 5.16 -11.94 -13.31
C ASP A 171 3.76 -12.49 -12.98
N ARG A 172 3.63 -13.20 -11.85
CA ARG A 172 2.34 -13.72 -11.39
C ARG A 172 1.38 -12.61 -10.96
N THR A 173 1.87 -11.59 -10.25
CA THR A 173 1.06 -10.42 -9.86
C THR A 173 0.54 -9.69 -11.09
N ARG A 174 1.44 -9.41 -12.05
CA ARG A 174 1.08 -8.74 -13.30
C ARG A 174 0.07 -9.53 -14.12
N ASP A 175 0.26 -10.85 -14.23
CA ASP A 175 -0.68 -11.73 -14.94
C ASP A 175 -2.04 -11.81 -14.25
N ALA A 176 -2.07 -11.85 -12.91
CA ALA A 176 -3.32 -11.87 -12.14
C ALA A 176 -4.09 -10.55 -12.29
N VAL A 177 -3.39 -9.41 -12.21
CA VAL A 177 -3.95 -8.07 -12.45
C VAL A 177 -4.48 -7.99 -13.89
N ARG A 178 -3.70 -8.41 -14.88
CA ARG A 178 -4.12 -8.40 -16.30
C ARG A 178 -5.39 -9.22 -16.53
N LYS A 179 -5.46 -10.42 -15.93
CA LYS A 179 -6.65 -11.28 -15.98
C LYS A 179 -7.86 -10.65 -15.29
N ALA A 180 -7.67 -10.02 -14.13
CA ALA A 180 -8.73 -9.33 -13.40
C ALA A 180 -9.29 -8.12 -14.15
N MET A 181 -8.43 -7.41 -14.91
CA MET A 181 -8.82 -6.30 -15.78
C MET A 181 -9.48 -6.72 -17.09
N GLY A 182 -9.54 -8.02 -17.42
CA GLY A 182 -10.21 -8.52 -18.63
C GLY A 182 -9.41 -8.39 -19.92
N ASN A 183 -8.10 -8.09 -19.85
CA ASN A 183 -7.23 -8.00 -21.02
C ASN A 183 -6.53 -9.36 -21.26
N SER A 184 -7.22 -10.33 -21.87
CA SER A 184 -6.62 -11.61 -22.29
C SER A 184 -6.07 -11.56 -23.71
#